data_AF-A0A5M3MQE9-F1
#
_entry.id   AF-A0A5M3MQE9-F1
#
_cell.length_a   1.000
_cell.length_b   1.000
_cell.length_c   1.000
_cell.angle_alpha   90.00
_cell.angle_beta   90.00
_cell.angle_gamma   90.00
#
_symmetry.space_group_name_H-M   'P 1'
#
loop_
_entity.id
_entity.type
_entity.pdbx_description
1 polymer ?
#
loop_
_entity_poly.entity_id
_entity_poly.type
_entity_poly.pdbx_seq_one_letter_code
_entity_poly.pdbx_strand_id
1 'polypeptide(L)'
;MISEENISQANEAMETQSQPDLVGEDTQAFEDGADEAGPAQKSSSKKDKAPAQRERDPGKSLLPFSRVQKIIKADKDLPIVAKDATLLISLATEEFIKRLSGACHRLAEQERRATVQQRDVATIVRRADEFLFLDGTVLLC
;
A
#
# COMPACT_ATOMS: atom_id res chain seq x y z
N MET A 1 3.77 -25.70 -51.05
CA MET A 1 3.22 -26.90 -50.40
C MET A 1 4.34 -27.50 -49.57
N ILE A 2 4.38 -27.19 -48.27
CA ILE A 2 5.20 -27.92 -47.30
C ILE A 2 4.24 -28.29 -46.19
N SER A 3 4.12 -29.58 -46.01
CA SER A 3 3.10 -30.33 -45.29
C SER A 3 3.27 -30.21 -43.77
N GLU A 4 2.14 -30.12 -43.08
CA GLU A 4 2.02 -30.41 -41.66
C GLU A 4 2.10 -31.93 -41.44
N GLU A 5 2.94 -32.42 -40.52
CA GLU A 5 2.66 -33.60 -39.68
C GLU A 5 3.79 -33.86 -38.66
N ASN A 6 3.40 -34.46 -37.52
CA ASN A 6 4.20 -34.99 -36.40
C ASN A 6 4.60 -34.04 -35.26
N ILE A 7 3.60 -33.69 -34.45
CA ILE A 7 3.76 -33.48 -33.00
C ILE A 7 3.16 -34.70 -32.30
N SER A 8 3.99 -35.60 -31.77
CA SER A 8 3.72 -36.38 -30.55
C SER A 8 4.94 -37.23 -30.17
N GLN A 9 5.04 -37.52 -28.86
CA GLN A 9 5.95 -38.43 -28.12
C GLN A 9 7.24 -37.76 -27.61
N ALA A 10 7.63 -37.83 -26.34
CA ALA A 10 7.17 -38.64 -25.22
C ALA A 10 7.52 -37.96 -23.88
N ASN A 11 6.60 -38.06 -22.92
CA ASN A 11 6.84 -37.89 -21.47
C ASN A 11 7.09 -39.29 -20.88
N GLU A 12 8.17 -39.45 -20.12
CA GLU A 12 8.45 -40.50 -19.11
C GLU A 12 9.80 -40.10 -18.45
N ALA A 13 10.11 -40.22 -17.17
CA ALA A 13 9.41 -40.41 -15.89
C ALA A 13 10.50 -40.30 -14.78
N MET A 14 10.08 -39.99 -13.53
CA MET A 14 10.66 -40.49 -12.25
C MET A 14 12.11 -40.05 -11.87
N GLU A 15 12.49 -39.70 -10.64
CA GLU A 15 12.15 -40.27 -9.32
C GLU A 15 12.16 -39.27 -8.15
N THR A 16 11.34 -39.66 -7.18
CA THR A 16 11.07 -39.30 -5.78
C THR A 16 12.28 -39.25 -4.83
N GLN A 17 12.14 -38.49 -3.73
CA GLN A 17 12.45 -38.82 -2.31
C GLN A 17 12.70 -37.51 -1.52
N SER A 18 12.29 -37.23 -0.29
CA SER A 18 11.47 -37.85 0.77
C SER A 18 11.29 -36.78 1.87
N GLN A 19 10.17 -36.80 2.60
CA GLN A 19 9.92 -36.00 3.81
C GLN A 19 10.60 -36.64 5.05
N PRO A 20 10.83 -35.90 6.16
CA PRO A 20 9.92 -36.10 7.30
C PRO A 20 9.61 -34.84 8.14
N ASP A 21 8.54 -34.99 8.93
CA ASP A 21 7.76 -34.05 9.75
C ASP A 21 8.35 -33.58 11.12
N LEU A 22 7.60 -32.63 11.72
CA LEU A 22 7.45 -32.24 13.15
C LEU A 22 8.53 -31.27 13.69
N VAL A 23 8.30 -30.29 14.58
CA VAL A 23 7.26 -29.94 15.56
C VAL A 23 7.45 -28.44 15.88
N GLY A 24 6.43 -27.70 16.35
CA GLY A 24 6.69 -26.44 17.07
C GLY A 24 5.53 -25.44 17.10
N GLU A 25 4.53 -25.73 17.95
CA GLU A 25 3.75 -24.68 18.63
C GLU A 25 4.71 -23.67 19.26
N ASP A 26 4.48 -22.37 19.04
CA ASP A 26 4.63 -21.38 20.10
C ASP A 26 3.75 -20.16 19.81
N THR A 27 2.70 -20.11 20.61
CA THR A 27 1.81 -18.99 20.83
C THR A 27 2.63 -17.86 21.47
N GLN A 28 2.73 -16.69 20.83
CA GLN A 28 3.23 -15.50 21.52
C GLN A 28 2.17 -14.39 21.57
N ALA A 29 1.96 -14.00 22.82
CA ALA A 29 0.97 -13.11 23.39
C ALA A 29 0.79 -11.78 22.66
N PHE A 30 -0.48 -11.40 22.52
CA PHE A 30 -0.90 -10.01 22.40
C PHE A 30 -0.87 -9.41 23.82
N GLU A 31 0.04 -8.48 24.07
CA GLU A 31 -0.07 -7.59 25.21
C GLU A 31 -0.72 -6.29 24.75
N ASP A 32 -1.94 -6.10 25.26
CA ASP A 32 -2.74 -4.89 25.19
C ASP A 32 -2.39 -4.03 26.42
N GLY A 33 -1.99 -2.78 26.22
CA GLY A 33 -1.56 -1.87 27.28
C GLY A 33 -2.13 -0.48 27.05
N ALA A 34 -3.17 -0.15 27.81
CA ALA A 34 -3.88 1.13 27.80
C ALA A 34 -3.29 2.15 28.79
N ASP A 35 -3.50 3.42 28.45
CA ASP A 35 -3.68 4.62 29.30
C ASP A 35 -2.55 5.16 30.20
N GLU A 36 -2.15 6.42 29.99
CA GLU A 36 -2.69 7.61 30.71
C GLU A 36 -1.93 8.90 30.33
N ALA A 37 -2.55 10.05 30.62
CA ALA A 37 -2.27 11.37 30.07
C ALA A 37 -1.60 12.38 31.04
N GLY A 38 -0.77 13.27 30.45
CA GLY A 38 -0.59 14.69 30.83
C GLY A 38 0.51 15.06 31.86
N PRO A 39 0.91 16.36 31.99
CA PRO A 39 0.48 17.56 31.26
C PRO A 39 1.60 18.46 30.68
N ALA A 40 1.15 19.56 30.06
CA ALA A 40 1.79 20.54 29.17
C ALA A 40 3.02 21.34 29.64
N GLN A 41 3.81 21.84 28.67
CA GLN A 41 4.42 23.19 28.73
C GLN A 41 4.70 23.80 27.34
N LYS A 42 4.30 25.07 27.17
CA LYS A 42 4.49 25.93 25.99
C LYS A 42 5.94 26.40 25.85
N SER A 43 6.49 26.40 24.63
CA SER A 43 7.35 27.50 24.17
C SER A 43 7.27 27.66 22.64
N SER A 44 6.92 28.86 22.22
CA SER A 44 6.80 29.30 20.84
C SER A 44 8.17 29.66 20.27
N SER A 45 8.60 28.93 19.25
CA SER A 45 9.55 29.44 18.24
C SER A 45 9.23 28.77 16.91
N LYS A 46 8.67 29.54 15.97
CA LYS A 46 8.55 29.16 14.55
C LYS A 46 9.96 29.10 13.97
N LYS A 47 10.55 27.91 14.02
CA LYS A 47 11.70 27.52 13.23
C LYS A 47 11.15 26.59 12.17
N ASP A 48 11.42 26.88 10.90
CA ASP A 48 11.01 26.05 9.77
C ASP A 48 11.45 24.60 10.04
N LYS A 49 10.51 23.78 10.52
CA LYS A 49 10.75 22.37 10.74
C LYS A 49 10.88 21.77 9.35
N ALA A 50 12.10 21.39 9.00
CA ALA A 50 12.34 20.48 7.89
C ALA A 50 11.33 19.33 7.98
N PRO A 51 10.75 18.90 6.85
CA PRO A 51 9.76 17.84 6.86
C PRO A 51 10.33 16.64 7.60
N ALA A 52 9.63 16.19 8.65
CA ALA A 52 10.06 15.06 9.45
C ALA A 52 10.12 13.84 8.53
N GLN A 53 11.33 13.45 8.15
CA GLN A 53 11.57 12.19 7.46
C GLN A 53 11.26 11.09 8.47
N ARG A 54 10.10 10.47 8.32
CA ARG A 54 9.73 9.30 9.13
C ARG A 54 10.62 8.16 8.65
N GLU A 55 11.64 7.84 9.43
CA GLU A 55 12.48 6.67 9.19
C GLU A 55 11.61 5.42 9.25
N ARG A 56 11.75 4.56 8.24
CA ARG A 56 10.96 3.35 8.09
C ARG A 56 11.82 2.15 8.49
N ASP A 57 11.34 1.36 9.44
CA ASP A 57 11.89 0.03 9.72
C ASP A 57 11.74 -0.87 8.47
N PRO A 58 12.80 -1.53 8.00
CA PRO A 58 12.71 -2.54 6.96
C PRO A 58 11.65 -3.61 7.31
N GLY A 59 10.83 -3.98 6.34
CA GLY A 59 9.76 -4.97 6.52
C GLY A 59 8.47 -4.47 7.17
N LYS A 60 8.36 -3.18 7.54
CA LYS A 60 7.12 -2.60 8.09
C LYS A 60 6.54 -1.51 7.20
N SER A 61 5.27 -1.16 7.35
CA SER A 61 4.66 0.02 6.72
C SER A 61 4.35 1.07 7.78
N LEU A 62 4.32 2.34 7.40
CA LEU A 62 3.83 3.43 8.24
C LEU A 62 2.30 3.34 8.44
N LEU A 63 1.60 2.59 7.60
CA LEU A 63 0.17 2.35 7.71
C LEU A 63 -0.09 1.19 8.70
N PRO A 64 -1.09 1.32 9.60
CA PRO A 64 -1.44 0.24 10.52
C PRO A 64 -1.93 -1.00 9.75
N PHE A 65 -1.22 -2.12 9.90
CA PHE A 65 -1.50 -3.37 9.19
C PHE A 65 -2.97 -3.81 9.30
N SER A 66 -3.53 -3.74 10.51
CA SER A 66 -4.93 -4.13 10.79
C SER A 66 -5.96 -3.27 10.03
N ARG A 67 -5.63 -2.02 9.71
CA ARG A 67 -6.51 -1.14 8.92
C ARG A 67 -6.47 -1.50 7.44
N VAL A 68 -5.29 -1.77 6.90
CA VAL A 68 -5.14 -2.22 5.51
C VAL A 68 -5.84 -3.55 5.31
N GLN A 69 -5.66 -4.51 6.23
CA GLN A 69 -6.33 -5.80 6.16
C GLN A 69 -7.86 -5.68 6.23
N LYS A 70 -8.40 -4.74 7.04
CA LYS A 70 -9.85 -4.46 7.08
C LYS A 70 -10.37 -3.91 5.76
N ILE A 71 -9.60 -3.06 5.07
CA ILE A 71 -9.97 -2.52 3.74
C ILE A 71 -9.97 -3.63 2.70
N ILE A 72 -8.93 -4.48 2.68
CA ILE A 72 -8.85 -5.62 1.75
C ILE A 72 -10.03 -6.56 1.94
N LYS A 73 -10.39 -6.89 3.19
CA LYS A 73 -11.52 -7.78 3.52
C LYS A 73 -12.91 -7.16 3.28
N ALA A 74 -12.99 -5.87 2.94
CA ALA A 74 -14.26 -5.26 2.57
C ALA A 74 -14.75 -5.77 1.20
N ASP A 75 -13.83 -6.23 0.36
CA ASP A 75 -14.14 -6.96 -0.86
C ASP A 75 -14.47 -8.43 -0.52
N LYS A 76 -15.71 -8.84 -0.82
CA LYS A 76 -16.22 -10.18 -0.51
C LYS A 76 -15.80 -11.23 -1.53
N ASP A 77 -15.35 -10.80 -2.70
CA ASP A 77 -14.99 -11.69 -3.81
C ASP A 77 -13.49 -12.02 -3.80
N LEU A 78 -12.72 -11.39 -2.89
CA LEU A 78 -11.30 -11.70 -2.71
C LEU A 78 -11.09 -13.00 -1.91
N PRO A 79 -10.19 -13.89 -2.37
CA PRO A 79 -9.77 -15.05 -1.59
C PRO A 79 -8.93 -14.63 -0.37
N ILE A 80 -8.49 -15.62 0.42
CA ILE A 80 -7.59 -15.38 1.56
C ILE A 80 -6.30 -14.72 1.07
N VAL A 81 -6.03 -13.51 1.56
CA VAL A 81 -4.83 -12.74 1.21
C VAL A 81 -3.69 -13.04 2.18
N ALA A 82 -2.52 -13.36 1.63
CA ALA A 82 -1.29 -13.58 2.40
C ALA A 82 -0.84 -12.31 3.14
N LYS A 83 -0.10 -12.51 4.25
CA LYS A 83 0.44 -11.38 5.05
C LYS A 83 1.37 -10.49 4.22
N ASP A 84 2.24 -11.09 3.41
CA ASP A 84 3.21 -10.36 2.57
C ASP A 84 2.52 -9.52 1.49
N ALA A 85 1.42 -10.02 0.92
CA ALA A 85 0.60 -9.25 -0.02
C ALA A 85 -0.02 -8.02 0.66
N THR A 86 -0.50 -8.16 1.90
CA THR A 86 -1.02 -7.03 2.69
C THR A 86 0.08 -5.99 2.97
N LEU A 87 1.30 -6.44 3.29
CA LEU A 87 2.45 -5.55 3.46
C LEU A 87 2.77 -4.81 2.15
N LEU A 88 2.82 -5.52 1.02
CA LEU A 88 3.11 -4.92 -0.28
C LEU A 88 2.06 -3.88 -0.68
N ILE A 89 0.77 -4.17 -0.45
CA ILE A 89 -0.33 -3.21 -0.67
C ILE A 89 -0.13 -1.98 0.21
N SER A 90 0.30 -2.15 1.46
CA SER A 90 0.57 -1.04 2.37
C SER A 90 1.69 -0.14 1.83
N LEU A 91 2.80 -0.72 1.36
CA LEU A 91 3.91 0.03 0.76
C LEU A 91 3.53 0.72 -0.56
N ALA A 92 2.77 0.03 -1.41
CA ALA A 92 2.23 0.60 -2.63
C ALA A 92 1.31 1.79 -2.33
N THR A 93 0.51 1.71 -1.26
CA THR A 93 -0.37 2.79 -0.83
C THR A 93 0.43 4.02 -0.35
N GLU A 94 1.55 3.82 0.34
CA GLU A 94 2.45 4.93 0.72
C GLU A 94 3.01 5.64 -0.53
N GLU A 95 3.50 4.88 -1.51
CA GLU A 95 4.01 5.44 -2.76
C GLU A 95 2.92 6.11 -3.59
N PHE A 96 1.71 5.55 -3.59
CA PHE A 96 0.55 6.15 -4.23
C PHE A 96 0.23 7.53 -3.62
N ILE A 97 0.19 7.65 -2.29
CA ILE A 97 -0.07 8.93 -1.61
C ILE A 97 1.02 9.95 -1.96
N LYS A 98 2.30 9.56 -1.97
CA LYS A 98 3.42 10.43 -2.36
C LYS A 98 3.27 10.93 -3.80
N ARG A 99 2.93 10.05 -4.73
CA ARG A 99 2.75 10.39 -6.16
C ARG A 99 1.57 11.31 -6.38
N LEU A 100 0.41 10.98 -5.82
CA LEU A 100 -0.81 11.79 -5.96
C LEU A 100 -0.62 13.18 -5.33
N SER A 101 -0.12 13.25 -4.09
CA SER A 101 0.13 14.53 -3.42
C SER A 101 1.16 15.38 -4.16
N GLY A 102 2.25 14.78 -4.66
CA GLY A 102 3.24 15.48 -5.49
C GLY A 102 2.65 16.03 -6.79
N ALA A 103 1.77 15.28 -7.46
CA ALA A 103 1.08 15.76 -8.66
C ALA A 103 0.14 16.93 -8.37
N CYS A 104 -0.67 16.82 -7.31
CA CYS A 104 -1.58 17.89 -6.90
C CYS A 104 -0.82 19.15 -6.45
N HIS A 105 0.30 18.98 -5.74
CA HIS A 105 1.16 20.07 -5.32
C HIS A 105 1.78 20.81 -6.51
N ARG A 106 2.30 20.10 -7.52
CA ARG A 106 2.83 20.73 -8.74
C ARG A 106 1.78 21.59 -9.46
N LEU A 107 0.52 21.14 -9.47
CA LEU A 107 -0.58 21.92 -10.06
C LEU A 107 -0.90 23.17 -9.24
N ALA A 108 -0.90 23.08 -7.91
CA ALA A 108 -1.07 24.24 -7.03
C ALA A 108 0.08 25.25 -7.20
N GLU A 109 1.32 24.76 -7.30
CA GLU A 109 2.52 25.56 -7.50
C GLU A 109 2.50 26.30 -8.84
N GLN A 110 2.02 25.67 -9.92
CA GLN A 110 1.82 26.31 -11.23
C GLN A 110 0.85 27.51 -11.14
N GLU A 111 -0.13 27.46 -10.24
CA GLU A 111 -1.06 28.56 -9.95
C GLU A 111 -0.54 29.53 -8.86
N ARG A 112 0.74 29.43 -8.48
CA ARG A 112 1.38 30.24 -7.42
C ARG A 112 0.70 30.08 -6.06
N ARG A 113 0.13 28.90 -5.79
CA ARG A 113 -0.48 28.55 -4.50
C ARG A 113 0.39 27.51 -3.78
N ALA A 114 0.60 27.72 -2.49
CA ALA A 114 1.24 26.73 -1.61
C ALA A 114 0.25 25.68 -1.06
N THR A 115 -1.05 25.95 -1.16
CA THR A 115 -2.11 25.09 -0.63
C THR A 115 -2.76 24.28 -1.75
N VAL A 116 -2.71 22.96 -1.61
CA VAL A 116 -3.45 22.02 -2.46
C VAL A 116 -4.94 22.11 -2.11
N GLN A 117 -5.77 22.26 -3.13
CA GLN A 117 -7.22 22.35 -3.02
C GLN A 117 -7.87 21.13 -3.67
N GLN A 118 -9.14 20.87 -3.36
CA GLN A 118 -9.90 19.76 -3.95
C GLN A 118 -9.94 19.83 -5.48
N ARG A 119 -9.99 21.05 -6.05
CA ARG A 119 -9.93 21.26 -7.51
C ARG A 119 -8.64 20.75 -8.15
N ASP A 120 -7.54 20.74 -7.40
CA ASP A 120 -6.25 20.25 -7.91
C ASP A 120 -6.33 18.72 -8.06
N VAL A 121 -6.90 18.04 -7.08
CA VAL A 121 -7.12 16.58 -7.12
C VAL A 121 -8.05 16.21 -8.28
N ALA A 122 -9.20 16.89 -8.41
CA ALA A 122 -10.15 16.65 -9.50
C ALA A 122 -9.52 16.86 -10.89
N THR A 123 -8.65 17.86 -11.01
CA THR A 123 -7.94 18.13 -12.27
C THR A 123 -6.91 17.06 -12.59
N ILE A 124 -6.13 16.61 -11.60
CA ILE A 124 -5.14 15.53 -11.80
C ILE A 124 -5.84 14.22 -12.19
N VAL A 125 -6.92 13.86 -11.50
CA VAL A 125 -7.69 12.63 -11.80
C VAL A 125 -8.20 12.58 -13.23
N ARG A 126 -8.64 13.72 -13.78
CA ARG A 126 -9.11 13.82 -15.18
C ARG A 126 -8.00 13.85 -16.23
N ARG A 127 -6.77 14.21 -15.85
CA ARG A 127 -5.66 14.44 -16.79
C ARG A 127 -4.71 13.25 -16.90
N ALA A 128 -4.65 12.41 -15.89
CA ALA A 128 -3.67 11.34 -15.76
C ALA A 128 -4.38 9.99 -15.62
N ASP A 129 -4.18 9.13 -16.62
CA ASP A 129 -4.85 7.84 -16.74
C ASP A 129 -4.57 6.92 -15.53
N GLU A 130 -3.39 7.05 -14.90
CA GLU A 130 -3.04 6.29 -13.70
C GLU A 130 -3.94 6.59 -12.48
N PHE A 131 -4.68 7.70 -12.50
CA PHE A 131 -5.61 8.11 -11.45
C PHE A 131 -7.08 7.95 -11.85
N LEU A 132 -7.38 7.40 -13.04
CA LEU A 132 -8.74 7.29 -13.57
C LEU A 132 -9.68 6.48 -12.65
N PHE A 133 -9.14 5.53 -11.89
CA PHE A 133 -9.89 4.75 -10.90
C PHE A 133 -10.51 5.60 -9.77
N LEU A 134 -10.09 6.87 -9.63
CA LEU A 134 -10.60 7.82 -8.64
C LEU A 134 -11.74 8.71 -9.18
N ASP A 135 -12.01 8.68 -10.49
CA ASP A 135 -12.92 9.63 -11.16
C ASP A 135 -14.32 9.65 -10.54
N GLY A 136 -14.90 8.46 -10.29
CA GLY A 136 -16.19 8.33 -9.63
C GLY A 136 -16.21 8.71 -8.14
N THR A 137 -15.05 8.78 -7.48
CA THR A 137 -14.98 9.10 -6.04
C THR A 137 -14.75 10.59 -5.79
N VAL A 138 -13.88 11.23 -6.58
CA VAL A 138 -13.45 12.61 -6.35
C VAL A 138 -14.41 13.64 -6.96
N LEU A 139 -15.21 13.24 -7.97
CA LEU A 139 -16.09 14.17 -8.71
C LEU A 139 -17.55 14.18 -8.25
N LEU A 140 -17.95 13.32 -7.31
CA LEU A 140 -19.33 13.25 -6.79
C LEU A 140 -19.58 14.16 -5.57
N CYS A 141 -18.56 14.90 -5.10
CA CYS A 141 -18.63 15.83 -3.97
C CYS A 141 -18.34 17.26 -4.45
#